data_AF-A0A6P3ZFM6-F1
#
_entry.id   AF-A0A6P3ZFM6-F1
#
_cell.length_a   1.000
_cell.length_b   1.000
_cell.length_c   1.000
_cell.angle_alpha   90.00
_cell.angle_beta   90.00
_cell.angle_gamma   90.00
#
_symmetry.space_group_name_H-M   'P 1'
#
loop_
_entity.id
_entity.type
_entity.pdbx_description
1 polymer ?
#
loop_
_entity_poly.entity_id
_entity_poly.type
_entity_poly.pdbx_seq_one_letter_code
_entity_poly.pdbx_strand_id
1 'polypeptide(L)'
;MDFEGRSDARSIKSILSHMAPLKLVLVHGTAEATEHLKQHCLKHVCPHVYAPQIEETIDVTSDLCAYKVQLSEKLMSNVLFKKLGDYEIAWVDAEVGKTENDSLSLQPISTAPPPHKSVLVGDLKMANFKQFLADNGVQVEFSGGALRCGEYVTLRKVGDASHKGGGSGTQQIVIEGPLCEEYYKIREYLYSQFYLL
;
A
#
# COMPACT_ATOMS: atom_id res chain seq x y z
N MET A 1 -29.27 -20.98 24.90
CA MET A 1 -28.46 -21.31 23.71
C MET A 1 -29.04 -20.52 22.56
N ASP A 2 -28.23 -19.72 21.87
CA ASP A 2 -28.65 -19.00 20.66
C ASP A 2 -28.51 -19.93 19.46
N PHE A 3 -29.59 -20.09 18.70
CA PHE A 3 -29.66 -20.95 17.51
C PHE A 3 -29.95 -20.16 16.23
N GLU A 4 -29.82 -18.83 16.26
CA GLU A 4 -30.15 -17.97 15.11
C GLU A 4 -29.18 -18.11 13.94
N GLY A 5 -27.98 -18.68 14.15
CA GLY A 5 -26.98 -18.85 13.09
C GLY A 5 -26.42 -17.55 12.52
N ARG A 6 -26.62 -16.42 13.22
CA ARG A 6 -26.16 -15.10 12.79
C ARG A 6 -24.73 -14.82 13.22
N SER A 7 -24.01 -14.05 12.41
CA SER A 7 -22.66 -13.60 12.73
C SER A 7 -22.66 -12.68 13.94
N ASP A 8 -21.81 -12.99 14.92
CA ASP A 8 -21.63 -12.14 16.10
C ASP A 8 -20.83 -10.87 15.75
N ALA A 9 -20.87 -9.89 16.66
CA ALA A 9 -20.20 -8.61 16.46
C ALA A 9 -18.68 -8.76 16.21
N ARG A 10 -18.02 -9.79 16.77
CA ARG A 10 -16.58 -10.01 16.54
C ARG A 10 -16.32 -10.57 15.14
N SER A 11 -17.12 -11.53 14.70
CA SER A 11 -17.00 -12.09 13.35
C SER A 11 -17.22 -11.03 12.27
N ILE A 12 -18.26 -10.19 12.40
CA ILE A 12 -18.53 -9.11 11.43
C ILE A 12 -17.36 -8.13 11.37
N LYS A 13 -16.82 -7.72 12.51
CA LYS A 13 -15.65 -6.83 12.56
C LYS A 13 -14.44 -7.46 11.88
N SER A 14 -14.16 -8.74 12.17
CA SER A 14 -13.04 -9.46 11.55
C SER A 14 -13.19 -9.56 10.03
N ILE A 15 -14.40 -9.86 9.53
CA ILE A 15 -14.69 -9.96 8.10
C ILE A 15 -14.50 -8.60 7.42
N LEU A 16 -15.04 -7.53 8.01
CA LEU A 16 -14.93 -6.18 7.45
C LEU A 16 -13.48 -5.69 7.42
N SER A 17 -12.68 -5.99 8.45
CA SER A 17 -11.26 -5.68 8.47
C SER A 17 -10.46 -6.43 7.39
N HIS A 18 -10.82 -7.67 7.07
CA HIS A 18 -10.16 -8.44 6.03
C HIS A 18 -10.62 -8.05 4.61
N MET A 19 -11.90 -7.73 4.42
CA MET A 19 -12.45 -7.33 3.13
C MET A 19 -12.02 -5.92 2.69
N ALA A 20 -11.85 -5.00 3.65
CA ALA A 20 -11.50 -3.60 3.40
C ALA A 20 -12.35 -2.93 2.28
N PRO A 21 -13.69 -2.91 2.40
CA PRO A 21 -14.58 -2.35 1.38
C PRO A 21 -14.38 -0.83 1.20
N LEU A 22 -14.48 -0.33 -0.04
CA LEU A 22 -14.35 1.11 -0.35
C LEU A 22 -15.55 1.94 0.16
N LYS A 23 -16.76 1.38 0.06
CA LYS A 23 -18.02 1.94 0.55
C LYS A 23 -18.80 0.84 1.25
N LEU A 24 -19.39 1.16 2.40
CA LEU A 24 -20.15 0.22 3.23
C LEU A 24 -21.54 0.78 3.52
N VAL A 25 -22.58 -0.04 3.31
CA VAL A 25 -23.96 0.29 3.70
C VAL A 25 -24.42 -0.72 4.74
N LEU A 26 -24.77 -0.24 5.92
CA LEU A 26 -25.29 -1.04 7.02
C LEU A 26 -26.82 -1.01 6.96
N VAL A 27 -27.41 -2.17 6.70
CA VAL A 27 -28.86 -2.36 6.67
C VAL A 27 -29.28 -3.32 7.78
N HIS A 28 -30.53 -3.18 8.23
CA HIS A 28 -31.22 -4.13 9.10
C HIS A 28 -30.52 -4.38 10.45
N GLY A 29 -30.74 -3.48 11.41
CA GLY A 29 -30.25 -3.61 12.79
C GLY A 29 -31.01 -2.68 13.74
N THR A 30 -30.87 -2.90 15.05
CA THR A 30 -31.34 -1.90 16.03
C THR A 30 -30.53 -0.62 15.86
N ALA A 31 -31.15 0.54 16.11
CA ALA A 31 -30.50 1.84 15.94
C ALA A 31 -29.16 1.93 16.72
N GLU A 32 -29.14 1.37 17.93
CA GLU A 32 -27.95 1.32 18.78
C GLU A 32 -26.84 0.43 18.20
N ALA A 33 -27.17 -0.75 17.68
CA ALA A 33 -26.19 -1.67 17.12
C ALA A 33 -25.60 -1.15 15.80
N THR A 34 -26.42 -0.55 14.94
CA THR A 34 -26.00 0.02 13.66
C THR A 34 -25.07 1.21 13.88
N GLU A 35 -25.39 2.11 14.81
CA GLU A 35 -24.54 3.26 15.13
C GLU A 35 -23.19 2.81 15.73
N HIS A 36 -23.21 1.84 16.64
CA HIS A 36 -21.98 1.29 17.22
C HIS A 36 -21.08 0.62 16.16
N LEU A 37 -21.67 -0.13 15.21
CA LEU A 37 -20.92 -0.74 14.12
C LEU A 37 -20.40 0.32 13.12
N LYS A 38 -21.20 1.35 12.82
CA LYS A 38 -20.83 2.47 11.96
C LYS A 38 -19.60 3.20 12.51
N GLN A 39 -19.60 3.54 13.80
CA GLN A 39 -18.46 4.20 14.45
C GLN A 39 -17.19 3.36 14.41
N HIS A 40 -17.32 2.03 14.57
CA HIS A 40 -16.17 1.14 14.46
C HIS A 40 -15.63 1.07 13.02
N CYS A 41 -16.51 0.96 12.02
CA CYS A 41 -16.11 0.86 10.61
C CYS A 41 -15.46 2.15 10.10
N LEU A 42 -15.97 3.32 10.52
CA LEU A 42 -15.38 4.63 10.19
C LEU A 42 -13.96 4.80 10.74
N LYS A 43 -13.66 4.21 11.91
CA LYS A 43 -12.35 4.30 12.55
C LYS A 43 -11.33 3.29 12.01
N HIS A 44 -11.77 2.09 11.63
CA HIS A 44 -10.86 0.96 11.40
C HIS A 44 -10.96 0.30 10.02
N VAL A 45 -12.00 0.57 9.23
CA VAL A 45 -12.27 -0.18 7.99
C VAL A 45 -12.30 0.72 6.78
N CYS A 46 -13.21 1.69 6.73
CA CYS A 46 -13.40 2.52 5.54
C CYS A 46 -13.97 3.90 5.87
N PRO A 47 -13.65 4.92 5.05
CA PRO A 47 -14.11 6.29 5.28
C PRO A 47 -15.58 6.52 4.94
N HIS A 48 -16.19 5.69 4.08
CA HIS A 48 -17.56 5.87 3.60
C HIS A 48 -18.49 4.78 4.15
N VAL A 49 -19.13 5.04 5.28
CA VAL A 49 -20.10 4.13 5.93
C VAL A 49 -21.47 4.79 6.05
N TYR A 50 -22.48 4.16 5.45
CA TYR A 50 -23.85 4.63 5.41
C TYR A 50 -24.76 3.72 6.24
N ALA A 51 -25.76 4.30 6.90
CA ALA A 51 -26.74 3.58 7.70
C ALA A 51 -28.13 4.21 7.47
N PRO A 52 -28.79 3.86 6.34
CA PRO A 52 -30.10 4.43 5.99
C PRO A 52 -31.19 4.02 6.97
N GLN A 53 -32.14 4.93 7.20
CA GLN A 53 -33.42 4.62 7.85
C GLN A 53 -34.39 3.93 6.88
N ILE A 54 -35.47 3.38 7.43
CA ILE A 54 -36.56 2.82 6.64
C ILE A 54 -37.10 3.92 5.72
N GLU A 55 -37.24 3.61 4.42
CA GLU A 55 -37.64 4.54 3.34
C GLU A 55 -36.60 5.62 2.95
N GLU A 56 -35.39 5.60 3.51
CA GLU A 56 -34.30 6.48 3.08
C GLU A 56 -33.57 5.90 1.85
N THR A 57 -33.40 6.72 0.82
CA THR A 57 -32.60 6.37 -0.37
C THR A 57 -31.24 7.04 -0.29
N ILE A 58 -30.17 6.25 -0.41
CA ILE A 58 -28.79 6.75 -0.41
C ILE A 58 -28.18 6.51 -1.78
N ASP A 59 -27.61 7.55 -2.36
CA ASP A 59 -26.79 7.42 -3.56
C ASP A 59 -25.38 6.97 -3.18
N VAL A 60 -25.05 5.75 -3.59
CA VAL A 60 -23.73 5.13 -3.35
C VAL A 60 -22.90 5.14 -4.64
N THR A 61 -23.36 5.79 -5.70
CA THR A 61 -22.68 5.84 -7.00
C THR A 61 -21.25 6.34 -6.82
N SER A 62 -20.31 5.56 -7.32
CA SER A 62 -18.91 5.95 -7.44
C SER A 62 -18.70 6.30 -8.91
N ASP A 63 -18.24 7.50 -9.20
CA ASP A 63 -17.80 7.89 -10.54
C ASP A 63 -16.46 7.20 -10.86
N LEU A 64 -16.49 5.87 -10.96
CA LEU A 64 -15.39 5.06 -11.43
C LEU A 64 -15.56 4.93 -12.94
N CYS A 65 -14.97 5.88 -13.66
CA CYS A 65 -14.84 5.79 -15.10
C CYS A 65 -13.84 4.67 -15.45
N ALA A 66 -14.34 3.43 -15.46
CA ALA A 66 -13.57 2.26 -15.86
C ALA A 66 -13.58 2.15 -17.38
N TYR A 67 -12.45 2.46 -18.02
CA TYR A 67 -12.27 2.28 -19.45
C TYR A 67 -11.44 1.04 -19.72
N LYS A 68 -11.92 0.19 -20.62
CA LYS A 68 -11.11 -0.92 -21.13
C LYS A 68 -10.21 -0.39 -22.23
N VAL A 69 -8.91 -0.38 -21.98
CA VAL A 69 -7.88 -0.01 -22.95
C VAL A 69 -6.99 -1.22 -23.24
N GLN A 70 -6.56 -1.35 -24.49
CA GLN A 70 -5.62 -2.38 -24.91
C GLN A 70 -4.18 -1.83 -24.83
N LEU A 71 -3.27 -2.52 -24.13
CA LEU A 71 -1.85 -2.17 -24.21
C LEU A 71 -1.27 -2.64 -25.54
N SER A 72 -0.61 -1.74 -26.27
CA SER A 72 0.08 -2.11 -27.51
C SER A 72 1.35 -2.93 -27.22
N GLU A 73 1.70 -3.84 -28.12
CA GLU A 73 2.92 -4.66 -27.99
C GLU A 73 4.20 -3.80 -27.94
N LYS A 74 4.21 -2.71 -28.71
CA LYS A 74 5.33 -1.74 -28.73
C LYS A 74 5.52 -1.03 -27.39
N LEU A 75 4.44 -0.77 -26.67
CA LEU A 75 4.52 -0.22 -25.31
C LEU A 75 5.08 -1.29 -24.38
N MET A 76 4.49 -2.48 -24.39
CA MET A 76 4.89 -3.60 -23.52
C MET A 76 6.37 -3.98 -23.65
N SER A 77 6.95 -3.90 -24.86
CA SER A 77 8.38 -4.19 -25.06
C SER A 77 9.32 -3.17 -24.42
N ASN A 78 8.86 -1.94 -24.17
CA ASN A 78 9.66 -0.86 -23.60
C ASN A 78 9.49 -0.74 -22.08
N VAL A 79 8.55 -1.46 -21.48
CA VAL A 79 8.27 -1.39 -20.04
C VAL A 79 9.29 -2.20 -19.26
N LEU A 80 9.94 -1.54 -18.29
CA LEU A 80 10.90 -2.17 -17.39
C LEU A 80 10.20 -2.74 -16.16
N PHE A 81 9.83 -4.02 -16.22
CA PHE A 81 9.21 -4.72 -15.10
C PHE A 81 10.22 -5.04 -14.00
N LYS A 82 9.82 -4.76 -12.74
CA LYS A 82 10.52 -5.19 -11.53
C LYS A 82 9.67 -6.20 -10.79
N LYS A 83 10.23 -7.36 -10.49
CA LYS A 83 9.52 -8.44 -9.80
C LYS A 83 9.48 -8.21 -8.29
N LEU A 84 8.29 -8.01 -7.73
CA LEU A 84 7.99 -7.87 -6.30
C LEU A 84 7.24 -9.12 -5.82
N GLY A 85 7.98 -10.10 -5.29
CA GLY A 85 7.40 -11.38 -4.85
C GLY A 85 6.75 -12.12 -6.03
N ASP A 86 5.42 -12.30 -5.95
CA ASP A 86 4.60 -12.93 -7.01
C ASP A 86 4.05 -11.91 -8.03
N TYR A 87 4.28 -10.62 -7.82
CA TYR A 87 3.80 -9.53 -8.67
C TYR A 87 4.94 -8.88 -9.45
N GLU A 88 4.60 -8.19 -10.54
CA GLU A 88 5.53 -7.35 -11.30
C GLU A 88 5.00 -5.92 -11.33
N ILE A 89 5.89 -4.97 -11.10
CA ILE A 89 5.58 -3.54 -11.01
C ILE A 89 6.42 -2.78 -12.03
N ALA A 90 5.83 -1.77 -12.66
CA ALA A 90 6.53 -0.91 -13.61
C ALA A 90 5.85 0.45 -13.72
N TRP A 91 6.65 1.47 -14.06
CA TRP A 91 6.12 2.73 -14.57
C TRP A 91 5.76 2.59 -16.04
N VAL A 92 4.60 3.12 -16.41
CA VAL A 92 4.11 3.11 -17.79
C VAL A 92 3.59 4.50 -18.13
N ASP A 93 4.24 5.13 -19.10
CA ASP A 93 3.72 6.33 -19.75
C ASP A 93 3.27 5.97 -21.15
N ALA A 94 2.05 6.37 -21.51
CA ALA A 94 1.48 6.06 -22.81
C ALA A 94 0.53 7.16 -23.30
N GLU A 95 0.39 7.23 -24.62
CA GLU A 95 -0.61 8.05 -25.29
C GLU A 95 -1.82 7.19 -25.69
N VAL A 96 -3.03 7.74 -25.55
CA VAL A 96 -4.26 7.04 -25.93
C VAL A 96 -4.47 7.19 -27.44
N GLY A 97 -4.31 6.08 -28.16
CA GLY A 97 -4.63 5.95 -29.58
C GLY A 97 -5.91 5.14 -29.83
N LYS A 98 -6.45 5.22 -31.03
CA LYS A 98 -7.53 4.34 -31.48
C LYS A 98 -6.97 3.22 -32.36
N THR A 99 -7.49 2.02 -32.18
CA THR A 99 -7.22 0.88 -33.05
C THR A 99 -8.19 0.87 -34.24
N GLU A 100 -7.89 0.06 -35.26
CA GLU A 100 -8.75 -0.16 -36.43
C GLU A 100 -10.16 -0.66 -36.08
N ASN A 101 -10.31 -1.28 -34.89
CA ASN A 101 -11.58 -1.80 -34.37
C ASN A 101 -12.32 -0.80 -33.46
N ASP A 102 -11.98 0.50 -33.50
CA ASP A 102 -12.50 1.57 -32.62
C ASP A 102 -12.28 1.33 -31.11
N SER A 103 -11.42 0.36 -30.75
CA SER A 103 -11.02 0.15 -29.36
C SER A 103 -9.87 1.09 -28.97
N LEU A 104 -9.90 1.60 -27.75
CA LEU A 104 -8.84 2.46 -27.20
C LEU A 104 -7.60 1.63 -26.93
N SER A 105 -6.43 2.09 -27.40
CA SER A 105 -5.13 1.47 -27.16
C SER A 105 -4.12 2.43 -26.57
N LEU A 106 -3.23 1.92 -25.73
CA LEU A 106 -2.10 2.66 -25.17
C LEU A 106 -0.88 2.46 -26.06
N GLN A 107 -0.39 3.56 -26.64
CA GLN A 107 0.77 3.60 -27.52
C GLN A 107 1.96 4.24 -26.77
N PRO A 108 3.20 3.88 -27.10
CA PRO A 108 4.38 4.52 -26.52
C PRO A 108 4.42 6.01 -26.87
N ILE A 109 4.80 6.84 -25.89
CA ILE A 109 4.87 8.29 -26.09
C ILE A 109 6.05 8.62 -27.01
N SER A 110 5.83 9.55 -27.94
CA SER A 110 6.88 10.08 -28.82
C SER A 110 7.85 11.03 -28.10
N THR A 111 7.38 11.68 -27.02
CA THR A 111 8.18 12.57 -26.17
C THR A 111 8.71 11.84 -24.95
N ALA A 112 9.93 12.20 -24.53
CA ALA A 112 10.49 11.65 -23.30
C ALA A 112 9.61 12.04 -22.10
N PRO A 113 9.11 11.09 -21.31
CA PRO A 113 8.31 11.40 -20.14
C PRO A 113 9.15 12.12 -19.08
N PRO A 114 8.53 12.98 -18.26
CA PRO A 114 9.22 13.55 -17.11
C PRO A 114 9.69 12.44 -16.15
N PRO A 115 10.83 12.63 -15.46
CA PRO A 115 11.35 11.63 -14.55
C PRO A 115 10.34 11.34 -13.43
N HIS A 116 10.01 10.08 -13.24
CA HIS A 116 9.15 9.66 -12.14
C HIS A 116 9.82 9.94 -10.80
N LYS A 117 9.01 10.30 -9.81
CA LYS A 117 9.46 10.33 -8.42
C LYS A 117 9.80 8.91 -8.00
N SER A 118 10.96 8.73 -7.37
CA SER A 118 11.36 7.42 -6.86
C SER A 118 10.34 6.90 -5.84
N VAL A 119 9.81 5.71 -6.11
CA VAL A 119 8.90 5.02 -5.20
C VAL A 119 9.60 3.77 -4.70
N LEU A 120 9.77 3.68 -3.38
CA LEU A 120 10.28 2.49 -2.72
C LEU A 120 9.11 1.53 -2.50
N VAL A 121 9.07 0.45 -3.26
CA VAL A 121 8.04 -0.58 -3.12
C VAL A 121 8.61 -1.77 -2.38
N GLY A 122 7.89 -2.20 -1.34
CA GLY A 122 8.26 -3.31 -0.46
C GLY A 122 8.15 -2.95 1.01
N ASP A 123 7.88 -3.95 1.85
CA ASP A 123 7.86 -3.79 3.30
C ASP A 123 9.23 -4.11 3.88
N LEU A 124 9.86 -3.14 4.53
CA LEU A 124 11.09 -3.39 5.27
C LEU A 124 10.78 -3.72 6.72
N LYS A 125 11.08 -4.97 7.09
CA LYS A 125 11.12 -5.40 8.49
C LYS A 125 12.50 -5.09 9.06
N MET A 126 12.55 -4.16 10.01
CA MET A 126 13.79 -3.77 10.70
C MET A 126 14.56 -4.95 11.31
N ALA A 127 13.84 -5.97 11.81
CA ALA A 127 14.46 -7.18 12.35
C ALA A 127 15.23 -7.98 11.27
N ASN A 128 14.62 -8.18 10.10
CA ASN A 128 15.26 -8.87 8.98
C ASN A 128 16.44 -8.05 8.45
N PHE A 129 16.28 -6.73 8.37
CA PHE A 129 17.35 -5.85 7.91
C PHE A 129 18.53 -5.80 8.87
N LYS A 130 18.29 -5.83 10.20
CA LYS A 130 19.34 -5.97 11.21
C LYS A 130 20.17 -7.22 10.97
N GLN A 131 19.51 -8.36 10.75
CA GLN A 131 20.20 -9.62 10.50
C GLN A 131 20.99 -9.58 9.19
N PHE A 132 20.40 -9.06 8.12
CA PHE A 132 21.09 -8.87 6.84
C PHE A 132 22.35 -8.00 6.96
N LEU A 133 22.29 -6.89 7.69
CA LEU A 133 23.45 -6.04 7.91
C LEU A 133 24.53 -6.73 8.76
N ALA A 134 24.13 -7.48 9.78
CA ALA A 134 25.04 -8.27 10.61
C ALA A 134 25.76 -9.36 9.79
N ASP A 135 25.03 -10.06 8.91
CA ASP A 135 25.57 -11.08 8.01
C ASP A 135 26.56 -10.48 6.99
N ASN A 136 26.38 -9.21 6.60
CA ASN A 136 27.30 -8.45 5.76
C ASN A 136 28.42 -7.74 6.55
N GLY A 137 28.59 -8.08 7.84
CA GLY A 137 29.70 -7.61 8.67
C GLY A 137 29.54 -6.19 9.24
N VAL A 138 28.34 -5.61 9.19
CA VAL A 138 28.04 -4.32 9.82
C VAL A 138 27.59 -4.57 11.26
N GLN A 139 28.19 -3.89 12.24
CA GLN A 139 27.72 -3.98 13.63
C GLN A 139 26.37 -3.29 13.74
N VAL A 140 25.32 -4.02 14.14
CA VAL A 140 23.97 -3.44 14.25
C VAL A 140 23.35 -3.68 15.62
N GLU A 141 22.93 -2.60 16.26
CA GLU A 141 22.22 -2.62 17.53
C GLU A 141 20.83 -1.99 17.37
N PHE A 142 19.82 -2.57 18.02
CA PHE A 142 18.48 -1.97 18.04
C PHE A 142 18.34 -1.19 19.34
N SER A 143 18.17 0.12 19.26
CA SER A 143 18.05 1.00 20.43
C SER A 143 17.02 2.09 20.17
N GLY A 144 16.09 2.27 21.11
CA GLY A 144 15.11 3.37 21.07
C GLY A 144 14.18 3.39 19.84
N GLY A 145 13.93 2.23 19.20
CA GLY A 145 13.11 2.18 17.97
C GLY A 145 13.87 2.48 16.68
N ALA A 146 15.21 2.60 16.75
CA ALA A 146 16.09 2.77 15.60
C ALA A 146 17.15 1.65 15.54
N LEU A 147 17.67 1.40 14.34
CA LEU A 147 18.81 0.53 14.08
C LEU A 147 20.07 1.38 14.02
N ARG A 148 20.94 1.26 15.02
CA ARG A 148 22.27 1.84 14.97
C ARG A 148 23.17 0.90 14.20
N CYS A 149 23.70 1.36 13.08
CA CYS A 149 24.53 0.60 12.17
C CYS A 149 25.93 1.22 12.18
N GLY A 150 26.89 0.47 12.71
CA GLY A 150 28.22 0.97 12.97
C GLY A 150 28.26 1.98 14.12
N GLU A 151 29.20 2.91 14.02
CA GLU A 151 29.46 3.87 15.09
C GLU A 151 28.62 5.14 14.92
N TYR A 152 28.38 5.57 13.67
CA TYR A 152 27.83 6.90 13.34
C TYR A 152 26.52 6.90 12.53
N VAL A 153 26.06 5.76 12.02
CA VAL A 153 24.86 5.71 11.16
C VAL A 153 23.66 5.14 11.94
N THR A 154 22.52 5.80 11.85
CA THR A 154 21.28 5.39 12.50
C THR A 154 20.15 5.35 11.47
N LEU A 155 19.39 4.26 11.49
CA LEU A 155 18.26 4.00 10.62
C LEU A 155 16.98 3.97 11.45
N ARG A 156 16.00 4.83 11.11
CA ARG A 156 14.72 4.92 11.82
C ARG A 156 13.57 4.77 10.84
N LYS A 157 12.59 3.95 11.19
CA LYS A 157 11.30 3.91 10.50
C LYS A 157 10.42 5.03 11.07
N VAL A 158 10.08 6.01 10.23
CA VAL A 158 9.19 7.13 10.55
C VAL A 158 7.80 6.79 10.01
N GLY A 159 6.80 6.81 10.87
CA GLY A 159 5.42 6.46 10.55
C GLY A 159 4.62 6.25 11.83
N ASP A 160 3.31 6.47 11.77
CA ASP A 160 2.46 6.32 12.95
C ASP A 160 2.57 4.92 13.54
N ALA A 161 2.91 4.88 14.83
CA ALA A 161 2.97 3.65 15.63
C ALA A 161 1.60 2.94 15.78
N SER A 162 0.54 3.49 15.17
CA SER A 162 -0.79 2.89 15.11
C SER A 162 -0.89 1.73 14.11
N HIS A 163 0.00 1.63 13.12
CA HIS A 163 0.03 0.49 12.19
C HIS A 163 0.92 -0.65 12.69
N LYS A 164 0.56 -1.21 13.85
CA LYS A 164 0.92 -2.60 14.22
C LYS A 164 0.02 -3.57 13.45
N GLY A 165 0.22 -3.67 12.15
CA GLY A 165 -0.53 -4.57 11.28
C GLY A 165 -0.29 -4.19 9.84
N GLY A 166 -0.07 -5.18 8.98
CA GLY A 166 0.33 -5.06 7.58
C GLY A 166 -0.67 -4.32 6.70
N GLY A 167 -0.83 -3.03 6.95
CA GLY A 167 -1.53 -2.09 6.08
C GLY A 167 -0.52 -1.45 5.14
N SER A 168 -0.94 -1.34 3.88
CA SER A 168 -0.27 -0.65 2.77
C SER A 168 -0.13 0.87 3.03
N GLY A 169 0.56 1.25 4.10
CA GLY A 169 0.96 2.62 4.39
C GLY A 169 2.35 2.90 3.82
N THR A 170 2.57 4.12 3.35
CA THR A 170 3.89 4.60 2.92
C THR A 170 4.88 4.49 4.09
N GLN A 171 5.82 3.53 4.00
CA GLN A 171 6.88 3.39 4.98
C GLN A 171 7.93 4.47 4.74
N GLN A 172 8.09 5.42 5.66
CA GLN A 172 9.19 6.38 5.59
C GLN A 172 10.38 5.84 6.39
N ILE A 173 11.55 5.80 5.78
CA ILE A 173 12.79 5.43 6.48
C ILE A 173 13.74 6.62 6.40
N VAL A 174 14.30 6.96 7.55
CA VAL A 174 15.27 8.04 7.70
C VAL A 174 16.61 7.42 8.05
N ILE A 175 17.63 7.77 7.27
CA ILE A 175 19.02 7.45 7.55
C ILE A 175 19.68 8.73 8.08
N GLU A 176 20.23 8.69 9.28
CA GLU A 176 20.94 9.80 9.92
C GLU A 176 22.40 9.38 10.12
N GLY A 177 23.34 10.24 9.75
CA GLY A 177 24.77 9.99 9.95
C GLY A 177 25.65 10.94 9.12
N PRO A 178 26.95 11.02 9.42
CA PRO A 178 27.90 11.74 8.58
C PRO A 178 28.04 11.05 7.22
N LEU A 179 28.35 11.82 6.18
CA LEU A 179 28.59 11.29 4.84
C LEU A 179 29.94 10.55 4.79
N CYS A 180 29.98 9.33 5.30
CA CYS A 180 31.14 8.44 5.30
C CYS A 180 30.90 7.20 4.42
N GLU A 181 31.94 6.41 4.17
CA GLU A 181 31.81 5.16 3.39
C GLU A 181 30.78 4.21 3.99
N GLU A 182 30.71 4.14 5.32
CA GLU A 182 29.73 3.32 6.04
C GLU A 182 28.29 3.78 5.73
N TYR A 183 28.04 5.09 5.69
CA TYR A 183 26.73 5.65 5.31
C TYR A 183 26.34 5.25 3.88
N TYR A 184 27.26 5.38 2.93
CA TYR A 184 26.98 5.03 1.53
C TYR A 184 26.74 3.52 1.36
N LYS A 185 27.53 2.68 2.04
CA LYS A 185 27.38 1.22 2.02
C LYS A 185 26.04 0.77 2.62
N ILE A 186 25.66 1.34 3.76
CA ILE A 186 24.35 1.06 4.39
C ILE A 186 23.20 1.53 3.51
N ARG A 187 23.33 2.68 2.84
CA ARG A 187 22.32 3.18 1.89
C ARG A 187 22.16 2.25 0.68
N GLU A 188 23.25 1.74 0.13
CA GLU A 188 23.20 0.75 -0.96
C GLU A 188 22.54 -0.56 -0.51
N TYR A 189 22.89 -1.07 0.66
CA TYR A 189 22.23 -2.22 1.24
C TYR A 189 20.74 -1.97 1.48
N LEU A 190 20.37 -0.80 1.98
CA LEU A 190 18.97 -0.43 2.14
C LEU A 190 18.24 -0.46 0.80
N TYR A 191 18.79 0.19 -0.23
CA TYR A 191 18.19 0.21 -1.56
C TYR A 191 18.13 -1.17 -2.22
N SER A 192 19.05 -2.08 -1.92
CA SER A 192 18.98 -3.47 -2.40
C SER A 192 17.79 -4.25 -1.81
N GLN A 193 17.30 -3.86 -0.63
CA GLN A 193 16.14 -4.48 0.01
C GLN A 193 14.81 -3.92 -0.50
N PHE A 194 14.85 -2.83 -1.27
CA PHE A 194 13.68 -2.22 -1.88
C PHE A 194 13.69 -2.36 -3.38
N TYR A 195 12.50 -2.45 -3.96
CA TYR A 195 12.33 -2.24 -5.38
C TYR A 195 12.17 -0.74 -5.59
N LEU A 196 13.28 -0.06 -5.88
CA LEU A 196 13.28 1.35 -6.25
C LEU A 196 12.70 1.47 -7.66
N LEU A 197 11.48 1.97 -7.83
CA LEU A 197 10.92 2.31 -9.14
C LEU A 197 11.26 3.74 -9.53
#